data_AF-A0A6M2CPU5-F1
#
_entry.id   AF-A0A6M2CPU5-F1
#
_cell.length_a   1.000
_cell.length_b   1.000
_cell.length_c   1.000
_cell.angle_alpha   90.00
_cell.angle_beta   90.00
_cell.angle_gamma   90.00
#
_symmetry.space_group_name_H-M   'P 1'
#
loop_
_entity.id
_entity.type
_entity.pdbx_description
1 polymer ?
#
loop_
_entity_poly.entity_id
_entity_poly.type
_entity_poly.pdbx_seq_one_letter_code
_entity_poly.pdbx_strand_id
1 'polypeptide(L)'
;MATAELQQSEASEVADTLVEVMARLAHYRSRSPELLPAPFSALGKGIYTQLALRAAAESAKAASGTVSLTLENCIPDKHCKLTETFFQACTLAELKDILGELVSTLMKDDVQSVPMKVHLQVLQLVCSCVDNQKQDGTAKDIMSIIHKIIEYFAVILSLYELADHPELVVYVLKFFSTLMTMRKVVLSHRGGVVILQSLSSLNLLHLWSRSQEHFCQSVVAASRLLSIFLSKRIVMVVGCTVAYQSCVSHLLKSIIKVGGSEQLKGDSVMAYQVHMCALSLERLVGEIASHKKEFSKTGGFLIADYILESINTVLHPPIKKTLQFLVYKLFELADEHRRAMVHATLPKEGTEVFKTLYADSKRLRFKGKV
;
A
#
# COMPACT_ATOMS: atom_id res chain seq x y z
N MET A 1 16.35 24.42 -29.69
CA MET A 1 16.92 23.26 -28.99
C MET A 1 17.96 23.69 -27.96
N ALA A 2 19.05 24.37 -28.37
CA ALA A 2 20.08 24.85 -27.42
C ALA A 2 19.58 25.76 -26.27
N THR A 3 18.58 26.63 -26.51
CA THR A 3 18.01 27.51 -25.47
C THR A 3 17.13 26.77 -24.46
N ALA A 4 16.46 25.69 -24.87
CA ALA A 4 15.66 24.85 -23.96
C ALA A 4 16.56 23.96 -23.10
N GLU A 5 17.66 23.46 -23.66
CA GLU A 5 18.65 22.67 -22.92
C GLU A 5 19.42 23.51 -21.88
N LEU A 6 19.73 24.77 -22.21
CA LEU A 6 20.32 25.75 -21.27
C LEU A 6 19.36 26.09 -20.12
N GLN A 7 18.10 26.41 -20.41
CA GLN A 7 17.08 26.70 -19.39
C GLN A 7 16.79 25.47 -18.49
N GLN A 8 16.87 24.26 -19.03
CA GLN A 8 16.68 23.02 -18.27
C GLN A 8 17.90 22.62 -17.43
N SER A 9 19.12 22.97 -17.86
CA SER A 9 20.34 22.79 -17.05
C SER A 9 20.34 23.74 -15.86
N GLU A 10 20.00 25.01 -16.09
CA GLU A 10 19.88 26.01 -15.03
C GLU A 10 18.79 25.64 -14.02
N ALA A 11 17.62 25.14 -14.47
CA ALA A 11 16.55 24.71 -13.57
C ALA A 11 16.95 23.53 -12.65
N SER A 12 17.75 22.58 -13.16
CA SER A 12 18.26 21.46 -12.34
C SER A 12 19.26 21.95 -11.29
N GLU A 13 20.20 22.81 -11.68
CA GLU A 13 21.24 23.35 -10.79
C GLU A 13 20.65 24.28 -9.72
N VAL A 14 19.62 25.05 -10.07
CA VAL A 14 18.85 25.87 -9.13
C VAL A 14 18.08 25.00 -8.14
N ALA A 15 17.45 23.90 -8.58
CA ALA A 15 16.76 22.98 -7.68
C ALA A 15 17.73 22.29 -6.70
N ASP A 16 18.89 21.82 -7.18
CA ASP A 16 19.95 21.25 -6.35
C ASP A 16 20.42 22.24 -5.27
N THR A 17 20.72 23.46 -5.69
CA THR A 17 21.19 24.53 -4.81
C THR A 17 20.13 24.93 -3.79
N LEU A 18 18.86 25.04 -4.22
CA LEU A 18 17.76 25.41 -3.35
C LEU A 18 17.52 24.35 -2.27
N VAL A 19 17.43 23.07 -2.64
CA VAL A 19 17.22 21.97 -1.66
C VAL A 19 18.38 21.91 -0.66
N GLU A 20 19.62 22.11 -1.11
CA GLU A 20 20.79 22.11 -0.22
C GLU A 20 20.84 23.33 0.71
N VAL A 21 20.50 24.53 0.21
CA VAL A 21 20.38 25.74 1.03
C VAL A 21 19.26 25.59 2.07
N MET A 22 18.10 25.05 1.69
CA MET A 22 16.99 24.83 2.63
C MET A 22 17.34 23.83 3.73
N ALA A 23 18.05 22.74 3.41
CA ALA A 23 18.52 21.79 4.41
C ALA A 23 19.53 22.42 5.37
N ARG A 24 20.43 23.30 4.87
CA ARG A 24 21.35 24.05 5.73
C ARG A 24 20.60 25.03 6.63
N LEU A 25 19.60 25.75 6.11
CA LEU A 25 18.74 26.64 6.91
C LEU A 25 17.98 25.88 8.01
N ALA A 26 17.46 24.70 7.69
CA ALA A 26 16.83 23.81 8.67
C ALA A 26 17.81 23.35 9.76
N HIS A 27 19.04 23.00 9.39
CA HIS A 27 20.10 22.65 10.33
C HIS A 27 20.44 23.82 11.27
N TYR A 28 20.54 25.05 10.75
CA TYR A 28 20.76 26.23 11.57
C TYR A 28 19.60 26.52 12.52
N ARG A 29 18.35 26.40 12.06
CA ARG A 29 17.16 26.58 12.92
C ARG A 29 17.11 25.55 14.05
N SER A 30 17.51 24.30 13.79
CA SER A 30 17.57 23.26 14.82
C SER A 30 18.58 23.58 15.95
N ARG A 31 19.66 24.31 15.62
CA ARG A 31 20.72 24.69 16.57
C ARG A 31 20.47 26.04 17.24
N SER A 32 19.79 26.95 16.57
CA SER A 32 19.55 28.31 17.06
C SER A 32 18.19 28.82 16.58
N PRO A 33 17.09 28.45 17.28
CA PRO A 33 15.73 28.80 16.87
C PRO A 33 15.48 30.32 16.79
N GLU A 34 16.21 31.09 17.60
CA GLU A 34 16.06 32.55 17.74
C GLU A 34 16.56 33.34 16.52
N LEU A 35 17.44 32.75 15.70
CA LEU A 35 18.08 33.44 14.57
C LEU A 35 17.25 33.41 13.27
N LEU A 36 16.24 32.54 13.17
CA LEU A 36 15.44 32.35 11.96
C LEU A 36 13.93 32.30 12.30
N PRO A 37 13.29 33.47 12.55
CA PRO A 37 11.88 33.53 12.93
C PRO A 37 10.89 33.41 11.75
N ALA A 38 11.38 33.39 10.50
CA ALA A 38 10.50 33.32 9.32
C ALA A 38 9.77 31.96 9.23
N PRO A 39 8.49 31.93 8.82
CA PRO A 39 7.73 30.69 8.70
C PRO A 39 8.26 29.85 7.54
N PHE A 40 8.60 28.59 7.82
CA PHE A 40 9.13 27.65 6.82
C PHE A 40 8.05 27.10 5.88
N SER A 41 6.77 27.42 6.09
CA SER A 41 5.66 26.96 5.26
C SER A 41 5.79 27.40 3.79
N ALA A 42 6.14 28.67 3.55
CA ALA A 42 6.37 29.19 2.19
C ALA A 42 7.56 28.54 1.48
N LEU A 43 8.59 28.16 2.24
CA LEU A 43 9.78 27.48 1.72
C LEU A 43 9.46 26.03 1.32
N GLY A 44 8.56 25.37 2.05
CA GLY A 44 8.06 24.03 1.71
C GLY A 44 7.45 23.98 0.30
N LYS A 45 6.65 25.00 -0.07
CA LYS A 45 6.11 25.12 -1.43
C LYS A 45 7.16 25.25 -2.52
N GLY A 46 8.19 26.06 -2.25
CA GLY A 46 9.34 26.18 -3.14
C GLY A 46 10.01 24.83 -3.39
N ILE A 47 10.20 24.02 -2.35
CA ILE A 47 10.88 22.71 -2.45
C ILE A 47 10.11 21.76 -3.38
N TYR A 48 8.84 21.46 -3.11
CA TYR A 48 8.13 20.47 -3.92
C TYR A 48 7.83 20.97 -5.34
N THR A 49 7.66 22.27 -5.54
CA THR A 49 7.50 22.85 -6.89
C THR A 49 8.78 22.71 -7.71
N GLN A 50 9.95 22.98 -7.11
CA GLN A 50 11.24 22.86 -7.80
C GLN A 50 11.60 21.39 -8.08
N LEU A 51 11.29 20.48 -7.15
CA LEU A 51 11.45 19.04 -7.39
C LEU A 51 10.56 18.57 -8.55
N ALA A 52 9.31 19.06 -8.64
CA ALA A 52 8.40 18.72 -9.73
C ALA A 52 8.90 19.26 -11.08
N LEU A 53 9.40 20.50 -11.12
CA LEU A 53 9.98 21.11 -12.33
C LEU A 53 11.22 20.34 -12.81
N ARG A 54 12.10 19.96 -11.87
CA ARG A 54 13.28 19.15 -12.18
C ARG A 54 12.90 17.79 -12.74
N ALA A 55 12.02 17.05 -12.06
CA ALA A 55 11.60 15.73 -12.52
C ALA A 55 10.93 15.80 -13.91
N ALA A 56 10.15 16.85 -14.17
CA ALA A 56 9.58 17.09 -15.51
C ALA A 56 10.67 17.35 -16.57
N ALA A 57 11.72 18.11 -16.23
CA ALA A 57 12.86 18.36 -17.13
C ALA A 57 13.69 17.09 -17.39
N GLU A 58 13.91 16.25 -16.37
CA GLU A 58 14.58 14.95 -16.49
C GLU A 58 13.76 13.97 -17.33
N SER A 59 12.43 13.97 -17.18
CA SER A 59 11.53 13.16 -18.03
C SER A 59 11.59 13.55 -19.50
N ALA A 60 11.72 14.85 -19.80
CA ALA A 60 11.88 15.32 -21.16
C ALA A 60 13.22 14.88 -21.78
N LYS A 61 14.29 14.77 -20.97
CA LYS A 61 15.60 14.24 -21.40
C LYS A 61 15.60 12.71 -21.56
N ALA A 62 14.86 11.98 -20.73
CA ALA A 62 14.77 10.52 -20.81
C ALA A 62 14.00 10.00 -22.04
N ALA A 63 13.22 10.86 -22.71
CA ALA A 63 12.58 10.53 -23.99
C ALA A 63 13.59 10.22 -25.13
N SER A 64 14.90 10.49 -24.93
CA SER A 64 15.99 10.09 -25.84
C SER A 64 16.83 8.89 -25.34
N GLY A 65 16.47 8.23 -24.23
CA GLY A 65 17.22 7.08 -23.69
C GLY A 65 16.60 6.35 -22.48
N THR A 66 16.43 5.04 -22.65
CA THR A 66 16.19 3.85 -21.77
C THR A 66 15.68 3.89 -20.31
N VAL A 67 15.59 5.01 -19.57
CA VAL A 67 15.13 4.98 -18.16
C VAL A 67 13.84 5.74 -17.97
N SER A 68 12.72 5.02 -17.81
CA SER A 68 11.42 5.60 -17.48
C SER A 68 11.40 6.12 -16.04
N LEU A 69 10.93 7.36 -15.84
CA LEU A 69 10.74 7.97 -14.52
C LEU A 69 9.60 7.26 -13.75
N THR A 70 9.98 6.44 -12.79
CA THR A 70 9.08 5.78 -11.85
C THR A 70 8.88 6.64 -10.60
N LEU A 71 7.83 6.37 -9.86
CA LEU A 71 7.47 7.04 -8.62
C LEU A 71 8.49 6.78 -7.50
N GLU A 72 9.26 5.69 -7.61
CA GLU A 72 10.37 5.39 -6.68
C GLU A 72 11.64 6.18 -7.00
N ASN A 73 11.81 6.63 -8.25
CA ASN A 73 13.03 7.28 -8.74
C ASN A 73 12.80 8.74 -9.14
N CYS A 74 11.63 9.33 -8.87
CA CYS A 74 11.32 10.69 -9.29
C CYS A 74 11.99 11.78 -8.46
N ILE A 75 12.43 11.46 -7.24
CA ILE A 75 13.27 12.32 -6.42
C ILE A 75 14.55 11.54 -6.08
N PRO A 76 15.75 12.06 -6.40
CA PRO A 76 17.01 11.44 -6.00
C PRO A 76 17.11 11.26 -4.48
N ASP A 77 17.69 10.14 -4.02
CA ASP A 77 17.87 9.82 -2.59
C ASP A 77 18.51 10.96 -1.78
N LYS A 78 19.46 11.69 -2.38
CA LYS A 78 20.08 12.87 -1.77
C LYS A 78 19.02 13.93 -1.44
N HIS A 79 18.11 14.23 -2.36
CA HIS A 79 17.04 15.22 -2.17
C HIS A 79 15.96 14.73 -1.22
N CYS A 80 15.65 13.43 -1.21
CA CYS A 80 14.74 12.86 -0.20
C CYS A 80 15.27 13.12 1.22
N LYS A 81 16.56 12.84 1.48
CA LYS A 81 17.19 13.07 2.80
C LYS A 81 17.26 14.54 3.19
N LEU A 82 17.61 15.41 2.25
CA LEU A 82 17.66 16.86 2.50
C LEU A 82 16.25 17.43 2.78
N THR A 83 15.26 16.98 2.02
CA THR A 83 13.85 17.38 2.19
C THR A 83 13.28 16.88 3.52
N GLU A 84 13.61 15.64 3.91
CA GLU A 84 13.25 15.10 5.22
C GLU A 84 13.88 15.92 6.35
N THR A 85 15.17 16.28 6.23
CA THR A 85 15.87 17.12 7.22
C THR A 85 15.20 18.48 7.38
N PHE A 86 14.73 19.07 6.27
CA PHE A 86 13.96 20.30 6.29
C PHE A 86 12.61 20.14 7.02
N PHE A 87 11.83 19.11 6.70
CA PHE A 87 10.53 18.89 7.35
C PHE A 87 10.65 18.52 8.83
N GLN A 88 11.73 17.85 9.25
CA GLN A 88 12.01 17.58 10.66
C GLN A 88 12.25 18.86 11.49
N ALA A 89 12.78 19.92 10.86
CA ALA A 89 12.99 21.22 11.50
C ALA A 89 11.73 22.10 11.53
N CYS A 90 10.66 21.72 10.82
CA CYS A 90 9.41 22.46 10.80
C CYS A 90 8.57 22.20 12.06
N THR A 91 7.88 23.24 12.53
CA THR A 91 6.86 23.13 13.57
C THR A 91 5.62 22.41 13.06
N LEU A 92 4.78 21.90 13.97
CA LEU A 92 3.53 21.21 13.60
C LEU A 92 2.55 22.12 12.84
N ALA A 93 2.54 23.43 13.13
CA ALA A 93 1.73 24.41 12.40
C ALA A 93 2.25 24.61 10.96
N GLU A 94 3.56 24.73 10.77
CA GLU A 94 4.16 24.85 9.42
C GLU A 94 3.92 23.57 8.61
N LEU A 95 4.06 22.39 9.22
CA LEU A 95 3.76 21.11 8.56
C LEU A 95 2.29 20.99 8.16
N LYS A 96 1.36 21.49 8.98
CA LYS A 96 -0.07 21.55 8.63
C LYS A 96 -0.28 22.40 7.37
N ASP A 97 0.32 23.58 7.31
CA ASP A 97 0.15 24.49 6.16
C ASP A 97 0.77 23.88 4.89
N ILE A 98 1.98 23.32 4.99
CA ILE A 98 2.63 22.60 3.88
C ILE A 98 1.76 21.45 3.39
N LEU A 99 1.22 20.64 4.31
CA LEU A 99 0.35 19.51 3.98
C LEU A 99 -0.93 19.99 3.28
N GLY A 100 -1.57 21.05 3.77
CA GLY A 100 -2.77 21.61 3.18
C GLY A 100 -2.56 22.11 1.75
N GLU A 101 -1.46 22.84 1.50
CA GLU A 101 -1.12 23.33 0.17
C GLU A 101 -0.73 22.20 -0.79
N LEU A 102 0.06 21.22 -0.31
CA LEU A 102 0.47 20.07 -1.11
C LEU A 102 -0.74 19.27 -1.57
N VAL A 103 -1.70 19.02 -0.68
CA VAL A 103 -2.95 18.33 -1.02
C VAL A 103 -3.78 19.11 -2.03
N SER A 104 -3.89 20.44 -1.86
CA SER A 104 -4.61 21.26 -2.82
C SER A 104 -3.95 21.28 -4.20
N THR A 105 -2.63 21.13 -4.27
CA THR A 105 -1.88 21.07 -5.54
C THR A 105 -2.07 19.70 -6.18
N LEU A 106 -1.88 18.64 -5.39
CA LEU A 106 -2.04 17.24 -5.80
C LEU A 106 -3.43 16.94 -6.36
N MET A 107 -4.49 17.53 -5.79
CA MET A 107 -5.86 17.37 -6.30
C MET A 107 -6.13 18.07 -7.64
N LYS A 108 -5.24 18.97 -8.08
CA LYS A 108 -5.34 19.68 -9.36
C LYS A 108 -4.46 19.07 -10.44
N ASP A 109 -3.46 18.29 -10.05
CA ASP A 109 -2.57 17.65 -10.99
C ASP A 109 -3.28 16.54 -11.74
N ASP A 110 -2.89 16.35 -13.00
CA ASP A 110 -3.28 15.15 -13.73
C ASP A 110 -2.59 13.93 -13.12
N VAL A 111 -3.34 12.84 -13.04
CA VAL A 111 -2.94 11.59 -12.37
C VAL A 111 -1.69 10.98 -13.00
N GLN A 112 -1.46 11.23 -14.29
CA GLN A 112 -0.30 10.74 -15.06
C GLN A 112 0.91 11.67 -15.00
N SER A 113 0.74 12.88 -14.47
CA SER A 113 1.77 13.91 -14.55
C SER A 113 2.98 13.57 -13.67
N VAL A 114 4.18 13.92 -14.13
CA VAL A 114 5.41 13.80 -13.32
C VAL A 114 5.31 14.60 -12.00
N PRO A 115 4.70 15.81 -11.96
CA PRO A 115 4.40 16.52 -10.73
C PRO A 115 3.59 15.69 -9.72
N MET A 116 2.56 14.95 -10.15
CA MET A 116 1.77 14.09 -9.27
C MET A 116 2.66 13.07 -8.56
N LYS A 117 3.58 12.42 -9.27
CA LYS A 117 4.53 11.44 -8.69
C LYS A 117 5.41 12.08 -7.62
N VAL A 118 5.93 13.28 -7.88
CA VAL A 118 6.77 14.03 -6.93
C VAL A 118 5.96 14.46 -5.71
N HIS A 119 4.76 15.03 -5.91
CA HIS A 119 3.91 15.49 -4.81
C HIS A 119 3.47 14.33 -3.91
N LEU A 120 3.21 13.17 -4.48
CA LEU A 120 2.96 11.93 -3.75
C LEU A 120 4.15 11.56 -2.86
N GLN A 121 5.37 11.50 -3.42
CA GLN A 121 6.57 11.14 -2.65
C GLN A 121 6.86 12.17 -1.54
N VAL A 122 6.71 13.46 -1.82
CA VAL A 122 6.83 14.52 -0.80
C VAL A 122 5.76 14.37 0.27
N LEU A 123 4.52 14.04 -0.10
CA LEU A 123 3.42 13.85 0.84
C LEU A 123 3.75 12.76 1.86
N GLN A 124 4.33 11.64 1.40
CA GLN A 124 4.77 10.57 2.30
C GLN A 124 5.87 11.02 3.28
N LEU A 125 6.83 11.85 2.83
CA LEU A 125 7.88 12.43 3.69
C LEU A 125 7.30 13.42 4.72
N VAL A 126 6.36 14.27 4.32
CA VAL A 126 5.69 15.19 5.24
C VAL A 126 4.90 14.41 6.30
N CYS A 127 4.17 13.37 5.89
CA CYS A 127 3.42 12.52 6.82
C CYS A 127 4.34 11.81 7.82
N SER A 128 5.51 11.29 7.41
CA SER A 128 6.44 10.66 8.36
C SER A 128 6.99 11.66 9.39
N CYS A 129 7.23 12.91 8.98
CA CYS A 129 7.70 13.97 9.87
C CYS A 129 6.62 14.41 10.87
N VAL A 130 5.36 14.52 10.43
CA VAL A 130 4.21 14.82 11.30
C VAL A 130 4.08 13.82 12.45
N ASP A 131 4.32 12.52 12.20
CA ASP A 131 4.20 11.48 13.25
C ASP A 131 5.24 11.63 14.37
N ASN A 132 6.38 12.26 14.05
CA ASN A 132 7.50 12.41 14.98
C ASN A 132 7.35 13.63 15.91
N GLN A 133 6.49 14.59 15.57
CA GLN A 133 6.34 15.82 16.33
C GLN A 133 5.56 15.64 17.66
N LYS A 134 5.83 16.52 18.63
CA LYS A 134 5.07 16.57 19.90
C LYS A 134 3.66 17.08 19.63
N GLN A 135 2.69 16.49 20.34
CA GLN A 135 1.27 16.78 20.10
C GLN A 135 0.88 18.15 20.65
N ASP A 136 0.09 18.87 19.87
CA ASP A 136 -0.52 20.16 20.21
C ASP A 136 -1.95 20.24 19.61
N GLY A 137 -2.69 21.33 19.86
CA GLY A 137 -4.06 21.55 19.37
C GLY A 137 -4.24 21.44 17.84
N THR A 138 -3.16 21.55 17.07
CA THR A 138 -3.12 21.43 15.60
C THR A 138 -3.32 20.01 15.06
N ALA A 139 -3.27 18.99 15.92
CA ALA A 139 -3.44 17.59 15.51
C ALA A 139 -4.80 17.30 14.85
N LYS A 140 -5.87 17.98 15.28
CA LYS A 140 -7.23 17.81 14.71
C LYS A 140 -7.31 18.26 13.25
N ASP A 141 -6.65 19.38 12.93
CA ASP A 141 -6.66 19.93 11.57
C ASP A 141 -5.86 19.04 10.63
N ILE A 142 -4.69 18.55 11.07
CA ILE A 142 -3.87 17.61 10.31
C ILE A 142 -4.64 16.31 10.05
N MET A 143 -5.35 15.80 11.06
CA MET A 143 -6.21 14.63 10.89
C MET A 143 -7.30 14.86 9.84
N SER A 144 -7.93 16.04 9.81
CA SER A 144 -8.91 16.43 8.80
C SER A 144 -8.31 16.45 7.39
N ILE A 145 -7.10 16.99 7.24
CA ILE A 145 -6.39 16.99 5.95
C ILE A 145 -6.09 15.56 5.50
N ILE A 146 -5.59 14.71 6.41
CA ILE A 146 -5.30 13.29 6.11
C ILE A 146 -6.57 12.53 5.71
N HIS A 147 -7.73 12.80 6.32
CA HIS A 147 -8.99 12.18 5.88
C HIS A 147 -9.37 12.59 4.47
N LYS A 148 -9.21 13.86 4.10
CA LYS A 148 -9.47 14.31 2.73
C LYS A 148 -8.58 13.59 1.72
N ILE A 149 -7.31 13.36 2.06
CA ILE A 149 -6.38 12.59 1.22
C ILE A 149 -6.83 11.14 1.06
N ILE A 150 -7.22 10.50 2.17
CA ILE A 150 -7.69 9.12 2.15
C ILE A 150 -8.95 9.00 1.30
N GLU A 151 -9.91 9.92 1.47
CA GLU A 151 -11.15 9.95 0.67
C GLU A 151 -10.84 10.19 -0.82
N TYR A 152 -9.92 11.10 -1.14
CA TYR A 152 -9.48 11.35 -2.51
C TYR A 152 -8.89 10.09 -3.17
N PHE A 153 -7.95 9.41 -2.50
CA PHE A 153 -7.39 8.18 -3.04
C PHE A 153 -8.39 7.04 -3.07
N ALA A 154 -9.32 6.96 -2.13
CA ALA A 154 -10.41 5.98 -2.17
C ALA A 154 -11.28 6.17 -3.43
N VAL A 155 -11.59 7.42 -3.77
CA VAL A 155 -12.32 7.76 -4.99
C VAL A 155 -11.51 7.40 -6.23
N ILE A 156 -10.20 7.72 -6.27
CA ILE A 156 -9.33 7.32 -7.39
C ILE A 156 -9.33 5.81 -7.57
N LEU A 157 -9.14 5.06 -6.47
CA LEU A 157 -9.12 3.59 -6.50
C LEU A 157 -10.49 2.97 -6.88
N SER A 158 -11.59 3.72 -6.75
CA SER A 158 -12.94 3.16 -7.00
C SER A 158 -13.53 3.59 -8.34
N LEU A 159 -13.24 4.80 -8.81
CA LEU A 159 -13.88 5.40 -9.99
C LEU A 159 -13.00 5.38 -11.24
N TYR A 160 -11.68 5.44 -11.10
CA TYR A 160 -10.80 5.41 -12.27
C TYR A 160 -10.60 3.97 -12.73
N GLU A 161 -10.48 3.77 -14.04
CA GLU A 161 -10.01 2.50 -14.60
C GLU A 161 -8.55 2.28 -14.15
N LEU A 162 -8.39 1.68 -12.97
CA LEU A 162 -7.11 1.39 -12.31
C LEU A 162 -6.10 0.66 -13.21
N ALA A 163 -6.61 0.02 -14.26
CA ALA A 163 -5.84 -0.65 -15.30
C ALA A 163 -4.89 0.28 -16.07
N ASP A 164 -5.26 1.54 -16.25
CA ASP A 164 -4.44 2.46 -17.05
C ASP A 164 -3.26 2.99 -16.23
N HIS A 165 -3.33 2.93 -14.89
CA HIS A 165 -2.34 3.49 -13.96
C HIS A 165 -1.94 2.50 -12.85
N PRO A 166 -1.36 1.33 -13.20
CA PRO A 166 -1.04 0.29 -12.24
C PRO A 166 0.03 0.70 -11.21
N GLU A 167 0.95 1.60 -11.58
CA GLU A 167 1.97 2.17 -10.69
C GLU A 167 1.36 2.97 -9.54
N LEU A 168 0.32 3.76 -9.83
CA LEU A 168 -0.36 4.59 -8.83
C LEU A 168 -1.03 3.71 -7.77
N VAL A 169 -1.63 2.59 -8.17
CA VAL A 169 -2.28 1.66 -7.22
C VAL A 169 -1.28 1.15 -6.19
N VAL A 170 -0.13 0.68 -6.65
CA VAL A 170 0.95 0.19 -5.77
C VAL A 170 1.38 1.30 -4.82
N TYR A 171 1.52 2.53 -5.32
CA TYR A 171 1.93 3.65 -4.49
C TYR A 171 0.89 4.03 -3.44
N VAL A 172 -0.39 4.16 -3.82
CA VAL A 172 -1.47 4.48 -2.88
C VAL A 172 -1.54 3.42 -1.77
N LEU A 173 -1.34 2.14 -2.09
CA LEU A 173 -1.26 1.06 -1.12
C LEU A 173 -0.07 1.19 -0.16
N LYS A 174 1.12 1.55 -0.68
CA LYS A 174 2.30 1.85 0.14
C LYS A 174 2.07 3.08 1.04
N PHE A 175 1.46 4.13 0.50
CA PHE A 175 1.12 5.34 1.25
C PHE A 175 0.10 5.06 2.37
N PHE A 176 -0.97 4.30 2.09
CA PHE A 176 -1.89 3.83 3.12
C PHE A 176 -1.18 2.99 4.19
N SER A 177 -0.21 2.16 3.82
CA SER A 177 0.62 1.44 4.79
C SER A 177 1.40 2.39 5.70
N THR A 178 2.00 3.45 5.16
CA THR A 178 2.66 4.50 5.96
C THR A 178 1.67 5.19 6.89
N LEU A 179 0.51 5.63 6.40
CA LEU A 179 -0.51 6.28 7.25
C LEU A 179 -1.00 5.37 8.39
N MET A 180 -1.17 4.08 8.11
CA MET A 180 -1.63 3.11 9.11
C MET A 180 -0.59 2.83 10.20
N THR A 181 0.70 3.04 9.92
CA THR A 181 1.78 2.93 10.92
C THR A 181 1.91 4.15 11.82
N MET A 182 1.35 5.30 11.43
CA MET A 182 1.36 6.51 12.25
C MET A 182 0.59 6.31 13.56
N ARG A 183 0.91 7.14 14.58
CA ARG A 183 0.28 7.11 15.90
C ARG A 183 -1.24 7.31 15.81
N LYS A 184 -1.96 6.74 16.78
CA LYS A 184 -3.44 6.69 16.80
C LYS A 184 -4.12 8.05 16.69
N VAL A 185 -3.48 9.11 17.16
CA VAL A 185 -4.05 10.47 17.19
C VAL A 185 -4.14 11.10 15.80
N VAL A 186 -3.33 10.64 14.84
CA VAL A 186 -3.29 11.22 13.49
C VAL A 186 -4.26 10.53 12.53
N LEU A 187 -4.53 9.24 12.72
CA LEU A 187 -5.47 8.47 11.91
C LEU A 187 -6.67 7.99 12.72
N SER A 188 -7.83 8.59 12.43
CA SER A 188 -9.13 8.22 13.01
C SER A 188 -9.61 6.83 12.55
N HIS A 189 -10.56 6.28 13.31
CA HIS A 189 -11.28 5.06 12.94
C HIS A 189 -11.97 5.19 11.57
N ARG A 190 -12.55 6.35 11.26
CA ARG A 190 -13.19 6.60 9.96
C ARG A 190 -12.20 6.47 8.81
N GLY A 191 -11.02 7.07 8.94
CA GLY A 191 -9.97 6.97 7.91
C GLY A 191 -9.53 5.53 7.66
N GLY A 192 -9.34 4.75 8.74
CA GLY A 192 -8.99 3.33 8.60
C GLY A 192 -10.08 2.47 7.94
N VAL A 193 -11.37 2.76 8.20
CA VAL A 193 -12.49 2.09 7.53
C VAL A 193 -12.53 2.43 6.04
N VAL A 194 -12.30 3.69 5.66
CA VAL A 194 -12.24 4.09 4.24
C VAL A 194 -11.11 3.36 3.52
N ILE A 195 -9.91 3.29 4.11
CA ILE A 195 -8.78 2.52 3.55
C ILE A 195 -9.16 1.05 3.33
N LEU A 196 -9.83 0.44 4.32
CA LEU A 196 -10.25 -0.96 4.21
C LEU A 196 -11.31 -1.16 3.13
N GLN A 197 -12.24 -0.22 2.97
CA GLN A 197 -13.21 -0.24 1.90
C GLN A 197 -12.56 -0.07 0.52
N SER A 198 -11.55 0.80 0.40
CA SER A 198 -10.79 0.94 -0.84
C SER A 198 -10.09 -0.37 -1.21
N LEU A 199 -9.57 -1.11 -0.23
CA LEU A 199 -8.96 -2.42 -0.47
C LEU A 199 -9.95 -3.46 -1.00
N SER A 200 -11.19 -3.45 -0.52
CA SER A 200 -12.19 -4.42 -0.96
C SER A 200 -12.66 -4.15 -2.39
N SER A 201 -12.65 -2.89 -2.84
CA SER A 201 -13.04 -2.47 -4.19
C SER A 201 -11.93 -2.59 -5.25
N LEU A 202 -10.68 -2.88 -4.87
CA LEU A 202 -9.56 -3.00 -5.83
C LEU A 202 -9.77 -4.14 -6.83
N ASN A 203 -9.88 -3.83 -8.12
CA ASN A 203 -9.97 -4.86 -9.15
C ASN A 203 -8.58 -5.43 -9.54
N LEU A 204 -8.07 -6.32 -8.70
CA LEU A 204 -6.74 -6.93 -8.88
C LEU A 204 -6.64 -7.78 -10.16
N LEU A 205 -7.73 -8.45 -10.57
CA LEU A 205 -7.72 -9.25 -11.80
C LEU A 205 -7.54 -8.38 -13.06
N HIS A 206 -8.10 -7.18 -13.05
CA HIS A 206 -7.89 -6.23 -14.14
C HIS A 206 -6.44 -5.74 -14.19
N LEU A 207 -5.81 -5.51 -13.02
CA LEU A 207 -4.37 -5.19 -12.96
C LEU A 207 -3.51 -6.30 -13.55
N TRP A 208 -3.83 -7.57 -13.31
CA TRP A 208 -3.11 -8.70 -13.92
C TRP A 208 -3.13 -8.64 -15.46
N SER A 209 -4.27 -8.27 -16.04
CA SER A 209 -4.42 -8.17 -17.50
C SER A 209 -3.57 -7.06 -18.15
N ARG A 210 -3.20 -6.03 -17.38
CA ARG A 210 -2.43 -4.87 -17.86
C ARG A 210 -0.97 -4.93 -17.48
N SER A 211 -0.67 -5.25 -16.23
CA SER A 211 0.70 -5.35 -15.71
C SER A 211 0.81 -6.37 -14.58
N GLN A 212 1.41 -7.52 -14.92
CA GLN A 212 1.59 -8.65 -14.00
C GLN A 212 2.50 -8.33 -12.82
N GLU A 213 3.53 -7.50 -13.05
CA GLU A 213 4.44 -7.04 -11.99
C GLU A 213 3.70 -6.19 -10.95
N HIS A 214 2.96 -5.17 -11.40
CA HIS A 214 2.20 -4.30 -10.51
C HIS A 214 1.06 -5.03 -9.80
N PHE A 215 0.48 -6.06 -10.43
CA PHE A 215 -0.43 -6.98 -9.73
C PHE A 215 0.28 -7.61 -8.53
N CYS A 216 1.45 -8.22 -8.73
CA CYS A 216 2.18 -8.89 -7.65
C CYS A 216 2.55 -7.91 -6.54
N GLN A 217 3.05 -6.73 -6.91
CA GLN A 217 3.38 -5.65 -5.97
C GLN A 217 2.14 -5.19 -5.19
N SER A 218 0.98 -5.05 -5.84
CA SER A 218 -0.29 -4.64 -5.22
C SER A 218 -0.79 -5.69 -4.22
N VAL A 219 -0.72 -6.97 -4.57
CA VAL A 219 -1.13 -8.07 -3.68
C VAL A 219 -0.25 -8.12 -2.43
N VAL A 220 1.07 -7.98 -2.59
CA VAL A 220 2.01 -7.94 -1.45
C VAL A 220 1.77 -6.69 -0.59
N ALA A 221 1.56 -5.54 -1.21
CA ALA A 221 1.28 -4.29 -0.49
C ALA A 221 -0.06 -4.36 0.27
N ALA A 222 -1.12 -4.88 -0.35
CA ALA A 222 -2.42 -5.08 0.29
C ALA A 222 -2.33 -6.08 1.45
N SER A 223 -1.61 -7.19 1.28
CA SER A 223 -1.39 -8.18 2.33
C SER A 223 -0.65 -7.57 3.53
N ARG A 224 0.41 -6.79 3.27
CA ARG A 224 1.14 -6.05 4.32
C ARG A 224 0.26 -5.02 5.02
N LEU A 225 -0.59 -4.31 4.29
CA LEU A 225 -1.52 -3.35 4.85
C LEU A 225 -2.53 -4.03 5.80
N LEU A 226 -3.09 -5.17 5.40
CA LEU A 226 -3.95 -6.00 6.23
C LEU A 226 -3.24 -6.55 7.48
N SER A 227 -1.94 -6.87 7.39
CA SER A 227 -1.09 -7.20 8.55
C SER A 227 -0.92 -6.03 9.51
N ILE A 228 -0.74 -4.81 8.99
CA ILE A 228 -0.65 -3.58 9.81
C ILE A 228 -1.98 -3.32 10.53
N PHE A 229 -3.12 -3.55 9.87
CA PHE A 229 -4.44 -3.46 10.48
C PHE A 229 -4.56 -4.39 11.71
N LEU A 230 -4.13 -5.64 11.61
CA LEU A 230 -4.14 -6.58 12.75
C LEU A 230 -3.19 -6.14 13.86
N SER A 231 -1.94 -5.85 13.53
CA SER A 231 -0.90 -5.57 14.53
C SER A 231 -1.05 -4.22 15.25
N LYS A 232 -1.55 -3.18 14.55
CA LYS A 232 -1.61 -1.82 15.09
C LYS A 232 -3.03 -1.33 15.39
N ARG A 233 -4.05 -1.89 14.73
CA ARG A 233 -5.42 -1.36 14.75
C ARG A 233 -6.50 -2.44 14.95
N ILE A 234 -6.17 -3.55 15.64
CA ILE A 234 -7.08 -4.68 15.86
C ILE A 234 -8.49 -4.28 16.32
N VAL A 235 -8.63 -3.31 17.23
CA VAL A 235 -9.93 -2.87 17.77
C VAL A 235 -10.87 -2.40 16.66
N MET A 236 -10.34 -1.68 15.67
CA MET A 236 -11.12 -1.24 14.52
C MET A 236 -11.46 -2.40 13.61
N VAL A 237 -10.51 -3.32 13.36
CA VAL A 237 -10.74 -4.52 12.54
C VAL A 237 -11.85 -5.40 13.12
N VAL A 238 -11.92 -5.52 14.44
CA VAL A 238 -13.01 -6.23 15.13
C VAL A 238 -14.36 -5.53 14.88
N GLY A 239 -14.38 -4.19 14.83
CA GLY A 239 -15.57 -3.41 14.48
C GLY A 239 -16.02 -3.57 13.03
N CYS A 240 -15.12 -3.94 12.10
CA CYS A 240 -15.40 -4.08 10.67
C CYS A 240 -14.92 -5.43 10.09
N THR A 241 -15.07 -6.52 10.86
CA THR A 241 -14.51 -7.85 10.51
C THR A 241 -14.98 -8.36 9.15
N VAL A 242 -16.21 -8.06 8.74
CA VAL A 242 -16.76 -8.45 7.42
C VAL A 242 -16.00 -7.76 6.27
N ALA A 243 -15.74 -6.45 6.38
CA ALA A 243 -14.96 -5.72 5.38
C ALA A 243 -13.52 -6.27 5.31
N TYR A 244 -12.92 -6.54 6.47
CA TYR A 244 -11.59 -7.14 6.52
C TYR A 244 -11.54 -8.52 5.85
N GLN A 245 -12.51 -9.39 6.17
CA GLN A 245 -12.64 -10.70 5.56
C GLN A 245 -12.89 -10.62 4.05
N SER A 246 -13.66 -9.63 3.59
CA SER A 246 -13.87 -9.39 2.16
C SER A 246 -12.56 -9.08 1.44
N CYS A 247 -11.69 -8.24 2.01
CA CYS A 247 -10.36 -7.97 1.44
C CYS A 247 -9.49 -9.23 1.35
N VAL A 248 -9.44 -10.04 2.42
CA VAL A 248 -8.68 -11.30 2.44
C VAL A 248 -9.23 -12.29 1.41
N SER A 249 -10.55 -12.40 1.32
CA SER A 249 -11.23 -13.21 0.31
C SER A 249 -10.88 -12.74 -1.11
N HIS A 250 -10.91 -11.43 -1.38
CA HIS A 250 -10.56 -10.87 -2.68
C HIS A 250 -9.11 -11.20 -3.07
N LEU A 251 -8.16 -11.07 -2.14
CA LEU A 251 -6.76 -11.46 -2.37
C LEU A 251 -6.65 -12.96 -2.68
N LEU A 252 -7.31 -13.80 -1.89
CA LEU A 252 -7.32 -15.26 -2.08
C LEU A 252 -7.85 -15.65 -3.47
N LYS A 253 -9.03 -15.14 -3.84
CA LYS A 253 -9.66 -15.41 -5.14
C LYS A 253 -8.78 -14.94 -6.30
N SER A 254 -8.16 -13.76 -6.17
CA SER A 254 -7.27 -13.21 -7.18
C SER A 254 -6.02 -14.07 -7.39
N ILE A 255 -5.38 -14.51 -6.29
CA ILE A 255 -4.20 -15.37 -6.35
C ILE A 255 -4.55 -16.74 -6.95
N ILE A 256 -5.72 -17.33 -6.61
CA ILE A 256 -6.14 -18.61 -7.18
C ILE A 256 -6.32 -18.49 -8.69
N LYS A 257 -7.08 -17.50 -9.16
CA LYS A 257 -7.36 -17.28 -10.59
C LYS A 257 -6.08 -17.06 -11.38
N VAL A 258 -5.18 -16.19 -10.89
CA VAL A 258 -3.89 -15.93 -11.55
C VAL A 258 -2.96 -17.14 -11.45
N GLY A 259 -2.95 -17.85 -10.32
CA GLY A 259 -2.12 -19.03 -10.09
C GLY A 259 -2.46 -20.23 -10.97
N GLY A 260 -3.62 -20.22 -11.61
CA GLY A 260 -4.02 -21.20 -12.63
C GLY A 260 -3.84 -20.71 -14.07
N SER A 261 -3.27 -19.53 -14.28
CA SER A 261 -3.05 -19.00 -15.63
C SER A 261 -2.01 -19.83 -16.39
N GLU A 262 -2.33 -20.15 -17.65
CA GLU A 262 -1.41 -20.81 -18.59
C GLU A 262 -0.13 -20.01 -18.81
N GLN A 263 -0.18 -18.68 -18.61
CA GLN A 263 0.95 -17.76 -18.73
C GLN A 263 2.10 -18.12 -17.77
N LEU A 264 1.79 -18.76 -16.63
CA LEU A 264 2.80 -19.15 -15.64
C LEU A 264 3.64 -20.36 -16.06
N LYS A 265 3.18 -21.16 -17.04
CA LYS A 265 3.91 -22.37 -17.47
C LYS A 265 5.18 -22.04 -18.26
N GLY A 266 5.24 -20.88 -18.89
CA GLY A 266 6.37 -20.42 -19.70
C GLY A 266 7.28 -19.41 -19.00
N ASP A 267 6.84 -18.80 -17.89
CA ASP A 267 7.55 -17.72 -17.20
C ASP A 267 7.83 -18.09 -15.73
N SER A 268 9.04 -18.58 -15.49
CA SER A 268 9.49 -18.99 -14.16
C SER A 268 9.64 -17.82 -13.19
N VAL A 269 9.95 -16.62 -13.69
CA VAL A 269 10.09 -15.41 -12.87
C VAL A 269 8.72 -14.97 -12.39
N MET A 270 7.73 -14.90 -13.28
CA MET A 270 6.36 -14.56 -12.91
C MET A 270 5.72 -15.63 -12.02
N ALA A 271 5.96 -16.92 -12.28
CA ALA A 271 5.52 -18.00 -11.41
C ALA A 271 6.08 -17.85 -9.98
N TYR A 272 7.34 -17.43 -9.86
CA TYR A 272 7.95 -17.11 -8.57
C TYR A 272 7.30 -15.89 -7.91
N GLN A 273 7.04 -14.80 -8.64
CA GLN A 273 6.39 -13.61 -8.08
C GLN A 273 4.96 -13.90 -7.57
N VAL A 274 4.17 -14.68 -8.31
CA VAL A 274 2.83 -15.10 -7.86
C VAL A 274 2.93 -16.06 -6.67
N HIS A 275 3.96 -16.91 -6.61
CA HIS A 275 4.25 -17.71 -5.42
C HIS A 275 4.56 -16.85 -4.19
N MET A 276 5.31 -15.75 -4.35
CA MET A 276 5.54 -14.78 -3.27
C MET A 276 4.24 -14.10 -2.81
N CYS A 277 3.30 -13.85 -3.72
CA CYS A 277 1.96 -13.36 -3.37
C CYS A 277 1.20 -14.37 -2.49
N ALA A 278 1.23 -15.65 -2.87
CA ALA A 278 0.61 -16.72 -2.08
C ALA A 278 1.26 -16.86 -0.68
N LEU A 279 2.59 -16.74 -0.59
CA LEU A 279 3.31 -16.75 0.69
C LEU A 279 2.95 -15.54 1.56
N SER A 280 2.78 -14.36 0.96
CA SER A 280 2.36 -13.15 1.69
C SER A 280 0.96 -13.33 2.31
N LEU A 281 0.03 -13.92 1.54
CA LEU A 281 -1.31 -14.22 2.04
C LEU A 281 -1.31 -15.33 3.10
N GLU A 282 -0.50 -16.37 2.94
CA GLU A 282 -0.34 -17.45 3.92
C GLU A 282 0.15 -16.93 5.27
N ARG A 283 1.11 -16.00 5.23
CA ARG A 283 1.62 -15.32 6.41
C ARG A 283 0.53 -14.47 7.07
N LEU A 284 -0.21 -13.70 6.28
CA LEU A 284 -1.35 -12.91 6.76
C LEU A 284 -2.38 -13.80 7.48
N VAL A 285 -2.73 -14.96 6.90
CA VAL A 285 -3.64 -15.92 7.53
C VAL A 285 -3.06 -16.48 8.84
N GLY A 286 -1.74 -16.67 8.92
CA GLY A 286 -1.07 -16.99 10.19
C GLY A 286 -1.24 -15.89 11.25
N GLU A 287 -1.13 -14.62 10.86
CA GLU A 287 -1.38 -13.48 11.75
C GLU A 287 -2.87 -13.42 12.18
N ILE A 288 -3.81 -13.65 11.27
CA ILE A 288 -5.25 -13.78 11.59
C ILE A 288 -5.48 -14.92 12.60
N ALA A 289 -4.80 -16.06 12.43
CA ALA A 289 -4.91 -17.21 13.32
C ALA A 289 -4.49 -16.90 14.76
N SER A 290 -3.57 -15.95 14.97
CA SER A 290 -3.20 -15.47 16.31
C SER A 290 -4.34 -14.72 17.03
N HIS A 291 -5.33 -14.23 16.28
CA HIS A 291 -6.54 -13.54 16.76
C HIS A 291 -7.78 -14.45 16.68
N LYS A 292 -7.64 -15.71 17.12
CA LYS A 292 -8.67 -16.75 16.94
C LYS A 292 -10.04 -16.39 17.54
N LYS A 293 -10.08 -15.65 18.66
CA LYS A 293 -11.36 -15.30 19.32
C LYS A 293 -12.20 -14.40 18.42
N GLU A 294 -11.54 -13.47 17.75
CA GLU A 294 -12.15 -12.46 16.88
C GLU A 294 -12.50 -13.05 15.51
N PHE A 295 -11.67 -13.96 14.97
CA PHE A 295 -11.76 -14.44 13.58
C PHE A 295 -12.21 -15.90 13.41
N SER A 296 -12.59 -16.60 14.49
CA SER A 296 -13.10 -17.98 14.39
C SER A 296 -14.28 -18.12 13.43
N LYS A 297 -15.14 -17.09 13.37
CA LYS A 297 -16.30 -17.05 12.47
C LYS A 297 -15.92 -16.86 11.00
N THR A 298 -14.82 -16.15 10.72
CA THR A 298 -14.38 -15.83 9.35
C THR A 298 -13.65 -16.98 8.66
N GLY A 299 -13.03 -17.90 9.42
CA GLY A 299 -12.27 -19.01 8.86
C GLY A 299 -13.09 -19.89 7.91
N GLY A 300 -14.36 -20.17 8.26
CA GLY A 300 -15.27 -20.96 7.42
C GLY A 300 -15.50 -20.35 6.04
N PHE A 301 -15.73 -19.04 5.97
CA PHE A 301 -15.97 -18.35 4.69
C PHE A 301 -14.75 -18.41 3.77
N LEU A 302 -13.55 -18.21 4.31
CA LEU A 302 -12.31 -18.28 3.52
C LEU A 302 -12.01 -19.71 3.05
N ILE A 303 -12.37 -20.74 3.82
CA ILE A 303 -12.27 -22.14 3.38
C ILE A 303 -13.21 -22.39 2.19
N ALA A 304 -14.46 -21.92 2.29
CA ALA A 304 -15.43 -22.06 1.21
C ALA A 304 -14.96 -21.34 -0.07
N ASP A 305 -14.48 -20.10 0.06
CA ASP A 305 -13.93 -19.33 -1.05
C ASP A 305 -12.76 -20.04 -1.75
N TYR A 306 -11.81 -20.59 -0.97
CA TYR A 306 -10.71 -21.37 -1.55
C TYR A 306 -11.23 -22.57 -2.34
N ILE A 307 -12.13 -23.35 -1.76
CA ILE A 307 -12.63 -24.58 -2.37
C ILE A 307 -13.36 -24.25 -3.68
N LEU A 308 -14.29 -23.30 -3.64
CA LEU A 308 -15.08 -22.92 -4.81
C LEU A 308 -14.21 -22.42 -5.96
N GLU A 309 -13.20 -21.60 -5.69
CA GLU A 309 -12.30 -21.12 -6.75
C GLU A 309 -11.31 -22.19 -7.23
N SER A 310 -10.93 -23.15 -6.38
CA SER A 310 -9.92 -24.17 -6.71
C SER A 310 -10.45 -25.36 -7.50
N ILE A 311 -11.74 -25.71 -7.40
CA ILE A 311 -12.33 -26.89 -8.07
C ILE A 311 -12.09 -26.87 -9.58
N ASN A 312 -12.21 -25.69 -10.20
CA ASN A 312 -12.10 -25.52 -11.66
C ASN A 312 -10.75 -24.95 -12.10
N THR A 313 -9.77 -24.84 -11.19
CA THR A 313 -8.51 -24.15 -11.45
C THR A 313 -7.33 -25.08 -11.28
N VAL A 314 -6.58 -25.31 -12.37
CA VAL A 314 -5.34 -26.10 -12.33
C VAL A 314 -4.18 -25.20 -11.90
N LEU A 315 -3.95 -25.13 -10.59
CA LEU A 315 -2.91 -24.29 -9.99
C LEU A 315 -1.49 -24.79 -10.29
N HIS A 316 -0.58 -23.85 -10.53
CA HIS A 316 0.86 -24.12 -10.60
C HIS A 316 1.36 -24.76 -9.28
N PRO A 317 2.17 -25.85 -9.30
CA PRO A 317 2.35 -26.71 -8.12
C PRO A 317 2.91 -26.01 -6.86
N PRO A 318 3.95 -25.15 -6.94
CA PRO A 318 4.41 -24.38 -5.79
C PRO A 318 3.33 -23.48 -5.17
N ILE A 319 2.49 -22.85 -6.00
CA ILE A 319 1.40 -21.97 -5.55
C ILE A 319 0.32 -22.81 -4.87
N LYS A 320 -0.08 -23.92 -5.50
CA LYS A 320 -1.04 -24.88 -4.93
C LYS A 320 -0.62 -25.34 -3.54
N LYS A 321 0.65 -25.74 -3.37
CA LYS A 321 1.19 -26.21 -2.09
C LYS A 321 1.09 -25.13 -1.01
N THR A 322 1.46 -23.88 -1.32
CA THR A 322 1.34 -22.77 -0.37
C THR A 322 -0.11 -22.49 0.02
N LEU A 323 -1.02 -22.47 -0.94
CA LEU A 323 -2.44 -22.24 -0.65
C LEU A 323 -3.07 -23.40 0.14
N GLN A 324 -2.61 -24.64 -0.03
CA GLN A 324 -3.02 -25.75 0.82
C GLN A 324 -2.61 -25.52 2.29
N PHE A 325 -1.38 -25.07 2.55
CA PHE A 325 -0.94 -24.73 3.91
C PHE A 325 -1.77 -23.59 4.52
N LEU A 326 -2.09 -22.57 3.72
CA LEU A 326 -3.01 -21.51 4.12
C LEU A 326 -4.37 -22.09 4.58
N VAL A 327 -4.96 -23.00 3.80
CA VAL A 327 -6.25 -23.62 4.13
C VAL A 327 -6.16 -24.48 5.39
N TYR A 328 -5.04 -25.15 5.61
CA TYR A 328 -4.82 -25.89 6.86
C TYR A 328 -4.84 -24.97 8.07
N LYS A 329 -4.20 -23.79 8.00
CA LYS A 329 -4.30 -22.75 9.04
C LYS A 329 -5.75 -22.28 9.24
N LEU A 330 -6.52 -22.11 8.17
CA LEU A 330 -7.93 -21.74 8.26
C LEU A 330 -8.79 -22.81 8.95
N PHE A 331 -8.51 -24.10 8.74
CA PHE A 331 -9.19 -25.17 9.47
C PHE A 331 -8.93 -25.12 10.98
N GLU A 332 -7.76 -24.62 11.39
CA GLU A 332 -7.41 -24.43 12.80
C GLU A 332 -8.10 -23.22 13.43
N LEU A 333 -8.26 -22.17 12.64
CA LEU A 333 -8.93 -20.93 13.01
C LEU A 333 -10.44 -21.16 13.17
N ALA A 334 -11.07 -21.83 12.19
CA ALA A 334 -12.50 -22.10 12.20
C ALA A 334 -12.91 -22.99 13.39
N ASP A 335 -14.06 -22.72 13.98
CA ASP A 335 -14.66 -23.64 14.95
C ASP A 335 -15.30 -24.85 14.25
N GLU A 336 -15.70 -25.85 15.03
CA GLU A 336 -16.29 -27.08 14.50
C GLU A 336 -17.62 -26.86 13.79
N HIS A 337 -18.44 -25.98 14.34
CA HIS A 337 -19.75 -25.64 13.78
C HIS A 337 -19.61 -24.98 12.40
N ARG A 338 -18.68 -24.05 12.23
CA ARG A 338 -18.38 -23.38 10.96
C ARG A 338 -17.81 -24.35 9.93
N ARG A 339 -16.94 -25.27 10.33
CA ARG A 339 -16.45 -26.33 9.42
C ARG A 339 -17.59 -27.22 8.94
N ALA A 340 -18.50 -27.64 9.83
CA ALA A 340 -19.66 -28.45 9.47
C ALA A 340 -20.61 -27.70 8.52
N MET A 341 -20.85 -26.41 8.78
CA MET A 341 -21.66 -25.55 7.93
C MET A 341 -21.07 -25.41 6.52
N VAL A 342 -19.75 -25.21 6.40
CA VAL A 342 -19.07 -25.17 5.08
C VAL A 342 -19.23 -26.50 4.36
N HIS A 343 -18.94 -27.62 5.03
CA HIS A 343 -19.08 -28.94 4.43
C HIS A 343 -20.52 -29.23 3.93
N ALA A 344 -21.54 -28.75 4.65
CA ALA A 344 -22.94 -28.93 4.27
C ALA A 344 -23.42 -28.02 3.11
N THR A 345 -22.73 -26.90 2.86
CA THR A 345 -23.14 -25.88 1.87
C THR A 345 -22.37 -25.96 0.56
N LEU A 346 -21.28 -26.73 0.52
CA LEU A 346 -20.48 -26.91 -0.69
C LEU A 346 -21.19 -27.79 -1.73
N PRO A 347 -20.93 -27.57 -3.03
CA PRO A 347 -21.34 -28.50 -4.08
C PRO A 347 -20.64 -29.86 -3.91
N LYS A 348 -21.10 -30.89 -4.62
CA LYS A 348 -20.57 -32.27 -4.49
C LYS A 348 -19.07 -32.33 -4.73
N GLU A 349 -18.59 -31.64 -5.76
CA GLU A 349 -17.19 -31.56 -6.16
C GLU A 349 -16.36 -30.89 -5.06
N GLY A 350 -16.89 -29.83 -4.45
CA GLY A 350 -16.24 -29.13 -3.33
C GLY A 350 -16.22 -29.93 -2.04
N THR A 351 -17.21 -30.79 -1.83
CA THR A 351 -17.33 -31.64 -0.65
C THR A 351 -16.17 -32.65 -0.58
N GLU A 352 -15.80 -33.27 -1.70
CA GLU A 352 -14.68 -34.22 -1.75
C GLU A 352 -13.32 -33.53 -1.56
N VAL A 353 -13.17 -32.34 -2.15
CA VAL A 353 -11.99 -31.47 -1.94
C VAL A 353 -11.88 -31.08 -0.46
N PHE A 354 -12.98 -30.68 0.17
CA PHE A 354 -13.03 -30.36 1.60
C PHE A 354 -12.57 -31.53 2.46
N LYS A 355 -13.14 -32.72 2.26
CA LYS A 355 -12.82 -33.93 3.05
C LYS A 355 -11.34 -34.26 2.95
N THR A 356 -10.79 -34.21 1.74
CA THR A 356 -9.37 -34.48 1.47
C THR A 356 -8.48 -33.49 2.22
N LEU A 357 -8.72 -32.18 2.05
CA LEU A 357 -7.91 -31.14 2.69
C LEU A 357 -8.03 -31.18 4.22
N TYR A 358 -9.21 -31.48 4.76
CA TYR A 358 -9.41 -31.58 6.20
C TYR A 358 -8.75 -32.83 6.81
N ALA A 359 -8.76 -33.96 6.10
CA ALA A 359 -8.04 -35.15 6.52
C ALA A 359 -6.52 -34.90 6.52
N ASP A 360 -5.99 -34.24 5.48
CA ASP A 360 -4.58 -33.90 5.38
C ASP A 360 -4.14 -32.89 6.43
N SER A 361 -4.98 -31.88 6.74
CA SER A 361 -4.70 -30.93 7.80
C SER A 361 -4.58 -31.60 9.17
N LYS A 362 -5.42 -32.62 9.45
CA LYS A 362 -5.30 -33.42 10.68
C LYS A 362 -3.98 -34.18 10.71
N ARG A 363 -3.57 -34.82 9.62
CA ARG A 363 -2.31 -35.59 9.54
C ARG A 363 -1.07 -34.73 9.79
N LEU A 364 -1.07 -33.49 9.30
CA LEU A 364 0.03 -32.54 9.52
C LEU A 364 0.18 -32.13 10.98
N ARG A 365 -0.92 -31.97 11.72
CA ARG A 365 -0.88 -31.71 13.18
C ARG A 365 -0.20 -32.83 13.96
N PHE A 366 -0.36 -34.08 13.53
CA PHE A 366 0.23 -35.23 14.21
C PHE A 366 1.74 -35.39 13.94
N LYS A 367 2.29 -34.75 12.90
CA LYS A 367 3.73 -34.80 12.58
C LYS A 367 4.56 -33.71 13.28
N GLY A 368 3.93 -32.72 13.92
CA GLY A 368 4.58 -31.58 14.58
C GLY A 368 4.86 -31.76 16.08
N LYS A 369 4.68 -32.96 16.64
CA LYS A 369 5.15 -33.30 18.00
C LYS A 369 6.35 -34.23 17.87
N VAL A 370 7.55 -33.65 17.85
CA VAL A 370 8.81 -34.32 18.24
C VAL A 370 9.48 -33.41 19.24
#